data_AF-A0A255HIU6-F1
#
_entry.id   AF-A0A255HIU6-F1
#
_cell.length_a   1.000
_cell.length_b   1.000
_cell.length_c   1.000
_cell.angle_alpha   90.00
_cell.angle_beta   90.00
_cell.angle_gamma   90.00
#
_symmetry.space_group_name_H-M   'P 1'
#
loop_
_entity.id
_entity.type
_entity.pdbx_description
1 polymer ?
#
loop_
_entity_poly.entity_id
_entity_poly.type
_entity_poly.pdbx_seq_one_letter_code
_entity_poly.pdbx_strand_id
1 'polypeptide(L)'
;MRGVDGAPDEHLVLLPGAAEDVTWEAADEWAKAEGGELPTRREQRLLFINLKDQFEEDWYWSSEQAGPSHAWGQNFFNGGQFNYGYRSYEGRARAVRRLEI
;
A
#
# COMPACT_ATOMS: atom_id res chain seq x y z
N MET A 1 7.63 12.49 1.68
CA MET A 1 6.29 12.85 1.22
C MET A 1 5.89 14.13 1.93
N ARG A 2 5.28 15.07 1.22
CA ARG A 2 4.79 16.31 1.83
C ARG A 2 3.65 16.01 2.82
N GLY A 3 3.75 16.54 4.04
CA GLY A 3 2.72 16.49 5.07
C GLY A 3 1.41 17.16 4.65
N VAL A 4 0.32 16.79 5.32
CA VAL A 4 -1.04 17.30 5.06
C VAL A 4 -1.58 17.94 6.34
N ASP A 5 -2.39 19.00 6.22
CA ASP A 5 -3.04 19.68 7.35
C ASP A 5 -2.10 20.16 8.47
N GLY A 6 -0.90 20.60 8.08
CA GLY A 6 0.12 21.11 9.01
C GLY A 6 1.00 20.02 9.64
N ALA A 7 0.82 18.75 9.28
CA ALA A 7 1.75 17.68 9.63
C ALA A 7 3.13 17.90 8.97
N PRO A 8 4.22 17.41 9.60
CA PRO A 8 5.56 17.49 9.02
C PRO A 8 5.65 16.69 7.71
N ASP A 9 6.68 16.99 6.94
CA ASP A 9 7.06 16.13 5.82
C ASP A 9 7.66 14.83 6.37
N GLU A 10 7.59 13.75 5.59
CA GLU A 10 7.99 12.41 6.06
C GLU A 10 8.92 11.71 5.06
N HIS A 11 9.83 10.87 5.53
CA HIS A 11 10.44 9.83 4.71
C HIS A 11 9.54 8.60 4.67
N LEU A 12 9.29 8.09 3.46
CA LEU A 12 8.58 6.83 3.24
C LEU A 12 9.61 5.73 3.00
N VAL A 13 9.61 4.72 3.85
CA VAL A 13 10.55 3.59 3.78
C VAL A 13 9.78 2.32 3.46
N LEU A 14 10.12 1.66 2.34
CA LEU A 14 9.61 0.34 1.99
C LEU A 14 10.30 -0.73 2.85
N LEU A 15 9.52 -1.56 3.54
CA LEU A 15 10.04 -2.71 4.27
C LEU A 15 10.29 -3.90 3.33
N PRO A 16 11.24 -4.79 3.68
CA PRO A 16 11.43 -6.04 2.94
C PRO A 16 10.19 -6.95 3.07
N GLY A 17 10.07 -7.91 2.15
CA GLY A 17 8.98 -8.88 2.16
C GLY A 17 7.69 -8.39 1.51
N ALA A 18 6.82 -9.35 1.19
CA ALA A 18 5.48 -9.14 0.65
C ALA A 18 4.57 -10.27 1.13
N ALA A 19 3.28 -9.97 1.32
CA ALA A 19 2.25 -11.01 1.38
C ALA A 19 1.61 -11.20 0.00
N GLU A 20 1.19 -12.42 -0.27
CA GLU A 20 0.51 -12.83 -1.48
C GLU A 20 -0.80 -13.51 -1.11
N ASP A 21 -1.79 -13.42 -2.00
CA ASP A 21 -3.10 -14.06 -1.84
C ASP A 21 -3.78 -13.77 -0.49
N VAL A 22 -3.72 -12.51 -0.03
CA VAL A 22 -4.32 -12.07 1.24
C VAL A 22 -5.52 -11.16 1.02
N THR A 23 -6.53 -11.33 1.87
CA THR A 23 -7.64 -10.36 2.00
C THR A 23 -7.13 -9.02 2.50
N TRP A 24 -7.93 -7.96 2.35
CA TRP A 24 -7.52 -6.62 2.76
C TRP A 24 -7.24 -6.52 4.27
N GLU A 25 -8.08 -7.16 5.09
CA GLU A 25 -7.86 -7.24 6.54
C GLU A 25 -6.58 -8.01 6.88
N ALA A 26 -6.34 -9.16 6.22
CA ALA A 26 -5.13 -9.94 6.44
C ALA A 26 -3.87 -9.19 5.95
N ALA A 27 -3.98 -8.37 4.90
CA ALA A 27 -2.90 -7.52 4.42
C ALA A 27 -2.51 -6.44 5.44
N ASP A 28 -3.49 -5.83 6.13
CA ASP A 28 -3.25 -4.86 7.20
C ASP A 28 -2.60 -5.51 8.43
N GLU A 29 -3.10 -6.69 8.84
CA GLU A 29 -2.50 -7.47 9.93
C GLU A 29 -1.06 -7.90 9.62
N TRP A 30 -0.81 -8.38 8.40
CA TRP A 30 0.52 -8.76 7.95
C TRP A 30 1.48 -7.56 7.97
N ALA A 31 1.06 -6.40 7.45
CA ALA A 31 1.93 -5.22 7.43
C ALA A 31 2.32 -4.76 8.85
N LYS A 32 1.39 -4.84 9.80
CA LYS A 32 1.64 -4.57 11.23
C LYS A 32 2.59 -5.59 11.84
N ALA A 33 2.46 -6.87 11.48
CA ALA A 33 3.37 -7.93 11.94
C ALA A 33 4.81 -7.72 11.45
N GLU A 34 4.99 -7.19 10.24
CA GLU A 34 6.31 -6.76 9.71
C GLU A 34 6.82 -5.46 10.38
N GLY A 35 6.05 -4.89 11.31
CA GLY A 35 6.39 -3.66 12.01
C GLY A 35 6.25 -2.41 11.13
N GLY A 36 5.34 -2.43 10.16
CA GLY A 36 4.97 -1.28 9.34
C GLY A 36 3.46 -1.18 9.19
N GLU A 37 3.04 -0.50 8.13
CA GLU A 37 1.63 -0.34 7.78
C GLU A 37 1.46 -0.54 6.27
N LEU A 38 0.22 -0.81 5.84
CA LEU A 38 -0.08 -0.76 4.41
C LEU A 38 0.14 0.65 3.86
N PRO A 39 0.69 0.79 2.64
CA PRO A 39 0.86 2.07 2.01
C PRO A 39 -0.50 2.70 1.66
N THR A 40 -0.61 4.00 1.88
CA THR A 40 -1.74 4.79 1.35
C THR A 40 -1.70 4.80 -0.17
N ARG A 41 -2.79 5.21 -0.81
CA ARG A 41 -2.89 5.24 -2.27
C ARG A 41 -1.91 6.24 -2.88
N ARG A 42 -1.63 7.33 -2.16
CA ARG A 42 -0.61 8.31 -2.55
C ARG A 42 0.79 7.72 -2.44
N GLU A 43 1.05 6.94 -1.41
CA GLU A 43 2.35 6.26 -1.19
C GLU A 43 2.61 5.21 -2.25
N GLN A 44 1.62 4.38 -2.59
CA GLN A 44 1.73 3.40 -3.67
C GLN A 44 2.13 4.03 -5.01
N ARG A 45 1.65 5.25 -5.30
CA ARG A 45 2.07 5.98 -6.50
C ARG A 45 3.55 6.35 -6.46
N LEU A 46 4.04 6.82 -5.31
CA LEU A 46 5.48 7.12 -5.15
C LEU A 46 6.34 5.86 -5.22
N LEU A 47 5.89 4.76 -4.61
CA LEU A 47 6.56 3.47 -4.67
C LEU A 47 6.67 2.96 -6.10
N PHE A 48 5.59 3.07 -6.90
CA PHE A 48 5.64 2.70 -8.32
C PHE A 48 6.59 3.59 -9.13
N ILE A 49 6.66 4.90 -8.85
CA ILE A 49 7.54 5.80 -9.60
C ILE A 49 9.02 5.53 -9.29
N ASN A 50 9.35 5.25 -8.02
CA ASN A 50 10.74 5.22 -7.56
C ASN A 50 11.31 3.83 -7.34
N LEU A 51 10.46 2.84 -7.08
CA LEU A 51 10.84 1.50 -6.63
C LEU A 51 10.09 0.40 -7.41
N LYS A 52 9.64 0.64 -8.66
CA LYS A 52 8.89 -0.37 -9.45
C LYS A 52 9.60 -1.72 -9.51
N ASP A 53 10.92 -1.70 -9.59
CA ASP A 53 11.80 -2.87 -9.64
C ASP A 53 11.75 -3.74 -8.37
N GLN A 54 11.21 -3.21 -7.27
CA GLN A 54 11.03 -3.93 -6.00
C GLN A 54 9.67 -4.65 -5.89
N PHE A 55 8.83 -4.56 -6.93
CA PHE A 55 7.47 -5.11 -6.95
C PHE A 55 7.29 -6.05 -8.14
N GLU A 56 6.55 -7.13 -7.91
CA GLU A 56 5.99 -7.94 -9.00
C GLU A 56 4.96 -7.14 -9.82
N GLU A 57 4.81 -7.48 -11.10
CA GLU A 57 3.88 -6.82 -12.04
C GLU A 57 2.41 -7.21 -11.81
N ASP A 58 1.92 -6.94 -10.60
CA ASP A 58 0.62 -7.36 -10.10
C ASP A 58 0.02 -6.24 -9.22
N TRP A 59 -1.16 -6.46 -8.64
CA TRP A 59 -1.87 -5.46 -7.85
C TRP A 59 -1.68 -5.66 -6.34
N TYR A 60 -1.61 -4.52 -5.63
CA TYR A 60 -1.34 -4.46 -4.20
C TYR A 60 -2.41 -3.65 -3.47
N TRP A 61 -2.77 -4.09 -2.27
CA TRP A 61 -3.70 -3.41 -1.39
C TRP A 61 -3.15 -2.09 -0.87
N SER A 62 -4.01 -1.06 -0.86
CA SER A 62 -3.79 0.19 -0.15
C SER A 62 -4.40 0.12 1.25
N SER A 63 -3.92 0.92 2.20
CA SER A 63 -4.61 1.13 3.49
C SER A 63 -5.92 1.94 3.36
N GLU A 64 -6.22 2.54 2.21
CA GLU A 64 -7.43 3.36 2.02
C GLU A 64 -8.68 2.51 1.71
N GLN A 65 -9.70 2.61 2.56
CA GLN A 65 -11.01 2.07 2.27
C GLN A 65 -11.70 2.88 1.15
N ALA A 66 -12.35 2.20 0.21
CA ALA A 66 -13.09 2.80 -0.91
C ALA A 66 -14.62 2.81 -0.70
N GLY A 67 -15.11 1.99 0.23
CA GLY A 67 -16.51 1.89 0.62
C GLY A 67 -16.69 0.76 1.64
N PRO A 68 -17.94 0.45 2.06
CA PRO A 68 -18.19 -0.51 3.13
C PRO A 68 -17.55 -1.89 2.92
N SER A 69 -17.48 -2.35 1.68
CA SER A 69 -16.90 -3.66 1.32
C SER A 69 -15.72 -3.57 0.36
N HIS A 70 -15.23 -2.37 0.06
CA HIS A 70 -14.21 -2.15 -0.97
C HIS A 70 -13.00 -1.41 -0.41
N ALA A 71 -11.83 -1.72 -0.94
CA ALA A 71 -10.59 -1.01 -0.67
C ALA A 71 -9.93 -0.54 -1.97
N TRP A 72 -9.08 0.47 -1.84
CA TRP A 72 -8.21 0.89 -2.92
C TRP A 72 -7.07 -0.10 -3.13
N GLY A 73 -6.61 -0.19 -4.37
CA GLY A 73 -5.39 -0.89 -4.72
C GLY A 73 -4.69 -0.21 -5.90
N GLN A 74 -3.45 -0.63 -6.14
CA GLN A 74 -2.66 -0.19 -7.29
C GLN A 74 -2.04 -1.37 -8.01
N ASN A 75 -2.17 -1.37 -9.33
CA ASN A 75 -1.49 -2.32 -10.21
C ASN A 75 -0.07 -1.82 -10.53
N PHE A 76 0.94 -2.66 -10.29
CA PHE A 76 2.36 -2.37 -10.51
C PHE A 76 2.87 -2.82 -11.89
N PHE A 77 2.01 -3.41 -12.74
CA PHE A 77 2.29 -3.56 -14.17
C PHE A 77 2.15 -2.22 -14.91
N ASN A 78 1.04 -1.49 -14.70
CA ASN A 78 0.73 -0.26 -15.45
C ASN A 78 0.59 1.01 -14.60
N GLY A 79 0.65 0.92 -13.27
CA GLY A 79 0.52 2.06 -12.35
C GLY A 79 -0.92 2.50 -12.09
N GLY A 80 -1.92 1.81 -12.65
CA GLY A 80 -3.33 2.11 -12.50
C GLY A 80 -3.83 1.85 -11.08
N GLN A 81 -4.61 2.78 -10.54
CA GLN A 81 -5.28 2.62 -9.25
C GLN A 81 -6.77 2.30 -9.44
N PHE A 82 -7.32 1.49 -8.55
CA PHE A 82 -8.71 1.05 -8.58
C PHE A 82 -9.31 1.00 -7.17
N ASN A 83 -10.64 1.06 -7.09
CA ASN A 83 -11.39 1.20 -5.85
C ASN A 83 -12.60 0.24 -5.74
N TYR A 84 -12.71 -0.69 -6.67
CA TYR A 84 -13.77 -1.69 -6.74
C TYR A 84 -13.28 -3.08 -6.28
N GLY A 85 -12.08 -3.16 -5.70
CA GLY A 85 -11.59 -4.40 -5.09
C GLY A 85 -12.38 -4.71 -3.83
N TYR A 86 -13.17 -5.77 -3.84
CA TYR A 86 -13.83 -6.24 -2.63
C TYR A 86 -12.77 -6.65 -1.61
N ARG A 87 -12.92 -6.24 -0.35
CA ARG A 87 -11.96 -6.55 0.72
C ARG A 87 -11.75 -8.06 0.94
N SER A 88 -12.71 -8.87 0.52
CA SER A 88 -12.65 -10.33 0.51
C SER A 88 -11.84 -10.92 -0.65
N TYR A 89 -11.41 -10.13 -1.63
CA TYR A 89 -10.52 -10.61 -2.68
C TYR A 89 -9.11 -10.83 -2.13
N GLU A 90 -8.40 -11.74 -2.75
CA GLU A 90 -7.02 -12.07 -2.39
C GLU A 90 -6.08 -11.28 -3.30
N GLY A 91 -5.20 -10.50 -2.69
CA GLY A 91 -4.24 -9.63 -3.38
C GLY A 91 -2.91 -9.58 -2.65
N ARG A 92 -1.98 -8.77 -3.15
CA ARG A 92 -0.65 -8.63 -2.55
C ARG A 92 -0.59 -7.47 -1.56
N ALA A 93 0.37 -7.54 -0.64
CA ALA A 93 0.63 -6.49 0.34
C ALA A 93 2.11 -6.15 0.44
N ARG A 94 2.42 -4.88 0.69
CA ARG A 94 3.75 -4.40 1.10
C ARG A 94 3.60 -3.54 2.34
N ALA A 95 4.60 -3.57 3.20
CA ALA A 95 4.63 -2.78 4.41
C ALA A 95 5.55 -1.56 4.23
N VAL A 96 5.16 -0.42 4.79
CA VAL A 96 5.97 0.80 4.82
C VAL A 96 6.12 1.33 6.25
N ARG A 97 7.17 2.12 6.48
CA ARG A 97 7.32 2.99 7.66
C ARG A 97 7.38 4.45 7.22
N ARG A 98 6.81 5.33 8.07
CA ARG A 98 6.88 6.78 7.93
C ARG A 98 7.78 7.34 9.02
N LEU A 99 8.71 8.20 8.65
CA LEU A 99 9.63 8.87 9.57
C LEU A 99 9.49 10.37 9.36
N GLU A 100 9.07 11.11 10.37
CA GLU A 100 8.97 12.58 10.29
C GLU A 100 10.34 13.22 10.03
N ILE A 101 10.33 14.37 9.33
CA ILE A 101 11.51 15.17 8.96
C ILE A 101 11.62 16.40 9.86
#